data_AF-A0A0F9DAZ8-F1
#
_entry.id   AF-A0A0F9DAZ8-F1
#
_cell.length_a   1.000
_cell.length_b   1.000
_cell.length_c   1.000
_cell.angle_alpha   90.00
_cell.angle_beta   90.00
_cell.angle_gamma   90.00
#
_symmetry.space_group_name_H-M   'P 1'
#
loop_
_entity.id
_entity.type
_entity.pdbx_description
1 polymer ?
#
loop_
_entity_poly.entity_id
_entity_poly.type
_entity_poly.pdbx_seq_one_letter_code
_entity_poly.pdbx_strand_id
1 'polypeptide(L)' 'MGGIILVIVVVFIIVMIGKVVTVALKLTGLDERTASFQTLSALTCTGFTTREAESVVTHPMRRRIIFFLMIIGNAGMVAV' A
#
# COMPACT_ATOMS: atom_id res chain seq x y z
N MET A 1 28.06 -8.49 -4.97
CA MET A 1 27.34 -7.72 -6.00
C MET A 1 25.89 -8.17 -6.18
N GLY A 2 25.60 -9.46 -6.41
CA GLY A 2 24.22 -9.95 -6.64
C GLY A 2 23.19 -9.60 -5.56
N GLY A 3 23.55 -9.69 -4.27
CA GLY A 3 22.63 -9.36 -3.17
C GLY A 3 22.23 -7.88 -3.10
N ILE A 4 23.13 -6.95 -3.42
CA ILE A 4 22.83 -5.52 -3.45
C ILE A 4 21.85 -5.20 -4.58
N ILE A 5 22.06 -5.80 -5.76
CA ILE A 5 21.18 -5.66 -6.91
C ILE A 5 19.77 -6.18 -6.56
N LEU A 6 19.69 -7.34 -5.90
CA LEU A 6 18.42 -7.90 -5.44
C LEU A 6 17.66 -6.94 -4.52
N VAL A 7 18.33 -6.38 -3.50
CA VAL A 7 17.71 -5.43 -2.56
C VAL A 7 17.19 -4.19 -3.30
N ILE A 8 17.98 -3.62 -4.21
CA ILE A 8 17.57 -2.45 -5.00
C ILE A 8 16.32 -2.78 -5.83
N VAL A 9 16.29 -3.94 -6.48
CA VAL A 9 15.13 -4.37 -7.28
C VAL A 9 13.88 -4.54 -6.41
N VAL A 10 14.01 -5.19 -5.24
CA VAL A 10 12.90 -5.39 -4.32
C VAL A 10 12.35 -4.06 -3.82
N VAL A 11 13.23 -3.16 -3.35
CA VAL A 11 12.83 -1.82 -2.89
C VAL A 11 12.16 -1.04 -4.01
N PHE A 12 12.70 -1.10 -5.23
CA PHE A 12 12.12 -0.44 -6.39
C PHE A 12 10.69 -0.94 -6.68
N ILE A 13 10.47 -2.26 -6.66
CA ILE A 13 9.14 -2.86 -6.87
C ILE A 13 8.16 -2.40 -5.80
N ILE A 14 8.57 -2.41 -4.52
CA ILE A 14 7.74 -1.98 -3.40
C ILE A 14 7.30 -0.51 -3.57
N VAL A 15 8.23 0.38 -3.92
CA VAL A 15 7.94 1.80 -4.17
C VAL A 15 6.98 1.96 -5.35
N MET A 16 7.15 1.19 -6.43
CA MET A 16 6.26 1.24 -7.59
C MET A 16 4.85 0.77 -7.26
N ILE A 17 4.70 -0.32 -6.49
CA ILE A 17 3.39 -0.79 -6.00
C ILE A 17 2.71 0.31 -5.18
N GLY A 18 3.44 0.95 -4.26
CA GLY A 18 2.93 2.05 -3.45
C GLY A 18 2.44 3.23 -4.30
N LYS A 19 3.16 3.60 -5.35
CA LYS A 19 2.71 4.66 -6.27
C LYS A 19 1.42 4.30 -7.00
N VAL A 20 1.31 3.08 -7.51
CA VAL A 20 0.10 2.61 -8.21
C VAL A 20 -1.12 2.64 -7.28
N VAL A 21 -0.98 2.15 -6.05
CA VAL A 21 -2.09 2.15 -5.09
C VAL A 21 -2.46 3.57 -4.64
N THR A 22 -1.48 4.44 -4.41
CA THR A 22 -1.73 5.85 -4.07
C THR A 22 -2.56 6.52 -5.17
N VAL A 23 -2.18 6.34 -6.44
CA VAL A 23 -2.95 6.88 -7.58
C VAL A 23 -4.34 6.27 -7.63
N ALA A 24 -4.49 4.95 -7.46
CA ALA A 24 -5.79 4.29 -7.45
C ALA A 24 -6.73 4.84 -6.37
N LEU A 25 -6.21 5.09 -5.16
CA LEU A 25 -6.98 5.71 -4.08
C LEU A 25 -7.37 7.15 -4.40
N LYS A 26 -6.46 7.95 -4.98
CA LYS A 26 -6.79 9.31 -5.42
C LYS A 26 -7.89 9.35 -6.47
N LEU A 27 -7.89 8.40 -7.40
CA LEU A 27 -8.95 8.29 -8.41
C LEU A 27 -10.33 8.01 -7.80
N THR A 28 -10.39 7.47 -6.57
CA THR A 28 -11.65 7.35 -5.81
C THR A 28 -12.04 8.62 -5.05
N GLY A 29 -11.26 9.69 -5.13
CA GLY A 29 -11.52 10.97 -4.47
C GLY A 29 -10.80 11.20 -3.13
N LEU A 30 -9.77 10.40 -2.78
CA LEU A 30 -8.88 10.73 -1.65
C LEU A 30 -7.92 11.87 -2.02
N ASP A 31 -7.59 12.70 -1.04
CA ASP A 31 -6.47 13.62 -1.16
C ASP A 31 -5.13 12.86 -1.18
N GLU A 32 -4.11 13.49 -1.76
CA GLU A 32 -2.76 12.91 -1.91
C GLU A 32 -2.15 12.45 -0.58
N ARG A 33 -2.31 13.25 0.48
CA ARG A 33 -1.67 12.97 1.78
C ARG A 33 -2.32 11.76 2.42
N THR A 34 -3.64 11.68 2.41
CA THR A 34 -4.36 10.51 2.90
C THR A 34 -4.06 9.28 2.06
N ALA A 35 -4.13 9.37 0.73
CA ALA A 35 -3.87 8.22 -0.15
C ALA A 35 -2.47 7.63 0.03
N SER A 36 -1.44 8.48 0.08
CA SER A 36 -0.05 8.03 0.25
C SER A 36 0.21 7.46 1.64
N PHE A 37 -0.32 8.10 2.69
CA PHE A 37 -0.16 7.61 4.06
C PHE A 37 -0.90 6.28 4.29
N GLN A 38 -2.13 6.14 3.80
CA GLN A 38 -2.89 4.90 3.93
C GLN A 38 -2.28 3.77 3.11
N THR A 39 -1.71 4.08 1.94
CA THR A 39 -0.94 3.11 1.15
C THR A 39 0.29 2.63 1.91
N LEU A 40 1.06 3.56 2.52
CA LEU A 40 2.22 3.21 3.32
C LEU A 40 1.83 2.34 4.52
N SER A 41 0.81 2.76 5.28
CA SER A 41 0.33 2.05 6.46
C SER A 41 -0.15 0.63 6.13
N ALA A 42 -0.83 0.45 4.99
CA ALA A 42 -1.27 -0.86 4.52
C ALA A 42 -0.12 -1.75 4.05
N LEU A 43 0.87 -1.17 3.36
CA LEU A 43 2.06 -1.87 2.88
C LEU A 43 2.93 -2.36 4.05
N THR A 44 3.06 -1.58 5.12
CA THR A 44 3.82 -1.94 6.33
C THR A 44 2.98 -2.69 7.36
N CYS A 45 1.72 -3.00 7.06
CA CYS A 45 0.77 -3.66 7.96
C CYS A 45 0.62 -2.98 9.33
N THR A 46 0.90 -1.68 9.42
CA THR A 46 0.90 -0.98 10.71
C THR A 46 -0.53 -0.68 11.15
N GLY A 47 -1.32 -0.08 10.25
CA GLY A 47 -2.69 0.36 10.54
C GLY A 47 -2.75 1.48 11.60
N PHE A 48 -3.57 2.49 11.37
CA PHE A 48 -3.89 3.50 12.38
C PHE A 48 -5.41 3.71 12.46
N THR A 49 -5.94 3.86 13.67
CA THR A 49 -7.34 4.21 13.90
C THR A 49 -7.52 5.73 13.82
N THR A 50 -7.63 6.25 12.60
CA THR A 50 -7.87 7.68 12.34
C THR A 50 -9.13 7.88 11.50
N ARG A 51 -9.64 9.12 11.45
CA ARG A 51 -10.83 9.47 10.65
C ARG A 51 -10.57 9.26 9.15
N GLU A 52 -9.33 9.47 8.73
CA GLU A 52 -8.87 9.22 7.37
C GLU A 52 -8.93 7.72 7.05
N ALA A 53 -8.54 6.85 7.99
CA ALA A 53 -8.66 5.41 7.81
C ALA A 53 -10.14 4.99 7.67
N GLU A 54 -11.05 5.56 8.47
CA GLU A 54 -12.50 5.32 8.32
C GLU A 54 -13.01 5.66 6.91
N SER A 55 -12.52 6.76 6.31
CA SER A 55 -12.89 7.16 4.95
C SER A 55 -12.46 6.16 3.86
N VAL A 56 -11.48 5.31 4.16
CA VAL A 56 -11.01 4.23 3.30
C VAL A 56 -11.83 2.97 3.51
N VAL A 57 -12.12 2.59 4.76
CA VAL A 57 -12.86 1.35 5.06
C VAL A 57 -14.35 1.45 4.75
N THR A 58 -14.94 2.64 4.85
CA THR A 58 -16.37 2.90 4.56
C THR A 58 -16.69 2.81 3.07
N HIS A 59 -15.74 3.14 2.19
CA HIS A 59 -15.95 3.07 0.74
C HIS A 59 -15.55 1.69 0.18
N PRO A 60 -16.47 0.93 -0.43
CA PRO A 60 -16.24 -0.48 -0.80
C PRO A 60 -15.05 -0.67 -1.76
N MET A 61 -14.90 0.22 -2.74
CA MET A 61 -13.75 0.17 -3.68
C MET A 61 -12.40 0.41 -2.99
N ARG A 62 -12.31 1.43 -2.12
CA ARG A 62 -11.07 1.79 -1.40
C ARG A 62 -10.65 0.67 -0.46
N ARG A 63 -11.63 0.11 0.27
CA ARG A 63 -11.44 -1.07 1.12
C ARG A 63 -10.87 -2.25 0.35
N ARG A 64 -11.39 -2.52 -0.86
CA ARG A 64 -10.91 -3.62 -1.70
C ARG A 64 -9.47 -3.40 -2.21
N ILE A 65 -9.12 -2.16 -2.58
CA ILE A 65 -7.76 -1.79 -2.99
C ILE A 65 -6.77 -2.05 -1.85
N ILE A 66 -7.06 -1.54 -0.65
CA ILE A 66 -6.21 -1.72 0.53
C ILE A 66 -6.10 -3.19 0.94
N PHE A 67 -7.21 -3.93 0.90
CA PHE A 67 -7.20 -5.36 1.20
C PHE A 67 -6.24 -6.15 0.31
N PHE A 68 -6.28 -5.91 -1.00
CA PHE A 68 -5.34 -6.54 -1.93
C PHE A 68 -3.89 -6.12 -1.66
N LEU A 69 -3.65 -4.83 -1.36
CA LEU A 69 -2.32 -4.36 -1.02
C LEU A 69 -1.76 -5.05 0.22
N MET A 70 -2.56 -5.23 1.27
CA MET A 70 -2.15 -5.92 2.50
C MET A 70 -1.81 -7.39 2.25
N ILE A 71 -2.57 -8.09 1.40
CA ILE A 71 -2.27 -9.49 1.03
C ILE A 71 -0.98 -9.57 0.23
N ILE A 72 -0.83 -8.73 -0.80
CA ILE A 72 0.34 -8.73 -1.68
C ILE A 72 1.61 -8.35 -0.91
N GLY A 73 1.53 -7.38 -0.01
CA GLY A 73 2.65 -6.96 0.84
C GLY A 73 3.20 -8.10 1.69
N ASN A 74 2.34 -8.97 2.20
CA ASN A 74 2.73 -10.13 3.01
C ASN A 74 3.08 -11.38 2.19
N ALA A 75 2.68 -11.48 0.92
CA ALA A 75 2.98 -12.65 0.09
C ALA A 75 4.49 -12.94 -0.01
N GLY A 76 5.33 -11.90 0.05
CA GLY A 76 6.79 -12.04 0.07
C GLY A 76 7.36 -12.63 1.38
N MET A 77 6.64 -12.51 2.51
CA MET A 77 7.05 -13.12 3.79
C MET A 77 6.62 -14.58 3.92
N VAL A 78 5.53 -14.98 3.27
CA VAL A 78 5.00 -16.37 3.35
C VAL A 78 5.75 -17.32 2.40
N ALA A 79 6.40 -16.79 1.37
CA ALA A 79 7.10 -17.60 0.35
C ALA A 79 8.52 -18.03 0.73
N VAL A 80 9.01 -17.66 1.93
CA VAL A 80 10.35 -18.00 2.45
C VAL A 80 10.24 -18.96 3.62
#